data_AF-A0A2P5GSX6-F1
#
_entry.id   AF-A0A2P5GSX6-F1
#
_cell.length_a   1.000
_cell.length_b   1.000
_cell.length_c   1.000
_cell.angle_alpha   90.00
_cell.angle_beta   90.00
_cell.angle_gamma   90.00
#
_symmetry.space_group_name_H-M   'P 1'
#
loop_
_entity.id
_entity.type
_entity.pdbx_description
1 polymer ?
#
loop_
_entity_poly.entity_id
_entity_poly.type
_entity_poly.pdbx_seq_one_letter_code
_entity_poly.pdbx_strand_id
1 'polypeptide(L)' 'MRGNDYNPDLHPNDLCIRQRSRPYPGREELLRRNSFPSPDQNKYLTMILRAKK' A
#
# COMPACT_ATOMS: atom_id res chain seq x y z
N MET A 1 -0.23 6.59 15.24
CA MET A 1 0.60 7.77 14.93
C MET A 1 1.67 7.86 16.01
N ARG A 2 2.95 8.00 15.66
CA ARG A 2 3.94 8.45 16.68
C ARG A 2 3.49 9.85 17.12
N GLY A 3 3.48 10.11 18.43
CA GLY A 3 3.13 11.43 18.98
C GLY A 3 4.05 12.50 18.39
N ASN A 4 3.51 13.70 18.16
CA ASN A 4 4.28 14.87 17.74
C ASN A 4 5.04 15.47 18.93
N ASP A 5 5.71 14.62 19.72
CA ASP A 5 6.51 15.08 20.85
C ASP A 5 7.82 15.64 20.29
N TYR A 6 8.05 16.93 20.49
CA TYR A 6 9.27 17.59 20.06
C TYR A 6 10.45 17.07 20.88
N ASN A 7 11.44 16.48 20.21
CA ASN A 7 12.69 16.05 20.82
C ASN A 7 13.83 16.96 20.33
N PRO A 8 14.44 17.79 21.20
CA PRO A 8 15.48 18.75 20.82
C PRO A 8 16.80 18.09 20.41
N ASP A 9 17.00 16.81 20.73
CA ASP A 9 18.20 16.04 20.34
C ASP A 9 18.09 15.40 18.95
N LEU A 10 16.93 15.52 18.27
CA LEU A 10 16.74 15.03 16.90
C LEU A 10 17.15 16.10 15.88
N HIS A 11 18.19 15.84 15.11
CA HIS A 11 18.53 16.68 13.97
C HIS A 11 17.61 16.38 12.77
N PRO A 12 17.45 17.31 11.81
CA PRO A 12 16.62 17.10 10.61
C PRO A 12 16.96 15.83 9.82
N ASN A 13 18.22 15.39 9.88
CA ASN A 13 18.68 14.16 9.22
C ASN A 13 18.33 12.88 10.00
N ASP A 14 18.02 12.98 11.29
CA ASP A 14 17.58 11.85 12.12
C ASP A 14 16.09 11.54 11.90
N LEU A 15 15.34 12.52 11.38
CA LEU A 15 13.96 12.38 10.89
C LEU A 15 13.88 11.63 9.56
N CYS A 16 15.00 11.25 8.95
CA CYS A 16 15.08 10.09 8.06
C CYS A 16 14.85 8.79 8.86
N ILE A 17 13.77 8.79 9.65
CA ILE A 17 13.05 7.61 10.12
C ILE A 17 13.08 6.67 8.94
N ARG A 18 13.74 5.53 9.14
CA ARG A 18 13.67 4.37 8.26
C ARG A 18 12.19 4.10 8.07
N GLN A 19 11.57 4.73 7.07
CA GLN A 19 10.30 4.26 6.56
C GLN A 19 10.63 2.82 6.24
N ARG A 20 10.02 1.89 6.97
CA ARG A 20 10.03 0.49 6.58
C ARG A 20 9.14 0.40 5.34
N SER A 21 9.48 1.12 4.28
CA SER A 21 9.00 0.85 2.96
C SER A 21 9.55 -0.53 2.68
N ARG A 22 8.65 -1.52 2.75
CA ARG A 22 8.99 -2.82 2.20
C ARG A 22 9.37 -2.57 0.74
N PRO A 23 10.46 -3.19 0.24
CA PRO A 23 10.78 -3.08 -1.17
C PRO A 23 9.56 -3.49 -1.98
N TYR A 24 9.36 -2.83 -3.12
CA TYR A 24 8.25 -3.15 -4.01
C TYR A 24 8.34 -4.65 -4.37
N PRO A 25 7.25 -5.43 -4.24
CA PRO A 25 7.28 -6.86 -4.52
C PRO A 25 7.64 -7.12 -5.99
N GLY A 26 8.35 -8.21 -6.24
CA GLY A 26 8.75 -8.59 -7.58
C GLY A 26 7.57 -8.98 -8.47
N ARG A 27 7.77 -8.98 -9.79
CA ARG A 27 6.75 -9.38 -10.77
C ARG A 27 6.18 -10.77 -10.50
N GLU A 28 7.02 -11.74 -10.15
CA GLU A 28 6.59 -13.12 -9.86
C GLU A 28 5.72 -13.21 -8.61
N GLU A 29 6.05 -12.45 -7.58
CA GLU A 29 5.28 -12.38 -6.33
C GLU A 29 3.91 -11.74 -6.55
N LEU A 30 3.87 -10.67 -7.36
CA LEU A 30 2.62 -10.01 -7.76
C LEU A 30 1.72 -10.93 -8.59
N LEU A 31 2.33 -11.74 -9.47
CA LEU A 31 1.58 -12.70 -10.29
C LEU A 31 0.99 -13.82 -9.42
N ARG A 32 1.75 -14.36 -8.45
CA ARG A 32 1.23 -15.34 -7.46
C ARG A 32 0.10 -14.79 -6.60
N ARG A 33 0.11 -13.48 -6.32
CA ARG A 33 -0.94 -12.79 -5.57
C ARG A 33 -2.18 -12.47 -6.40
N ASN A 34 -2.20 -12.80 -7.70
CA ASN A 34 -3.23 -12.37 -8.65
C ASN A 34 -3.52 -10.85 -8.55
N SER A 35 -2.48 -10.05 -8.34
CA SER A 35 -2.62 -8.60 -8.11
C SER A 35 -3.07 -7.83 -9.36
N PHE A 36 -3.00 -8.46 -10.54
CA PHE A 36 -3.44 -7.91 -11.81
C PHE A 36 -4.55 -8.80 -12.39
N PRO A 37 -5.80 -8.63 -11.95
CA PRO A 37 -6.92 -9.35 -12.56
C PRO A 37 -7.08 -8.93 -14.02
N SER A 38 -7.59 -9.86 -14.85
CA SER A 38 -8.00 -9.55 -16.23
C SER A 38 -9.06 -8.43 -16.24
N PRO A 39 -9.18 -7.60 -17.30
CA PRO A 39 -10.23 -6.59 -17.42
C PRO A 39 -11.64 -7.14 -17.16
N ASP A 40 -11.89 -8.41 -17.53
CA ASP A 40 -13.17 -9.10 -17.33
C ASP A 40 -13.44 -9.48 -15.87
N GLN A 41 -12.40 -9.52 -15.02
CA GLN A 41 -12.47 -9.89 -13.61
C GLN A 41 -12.44 -8.66 -12.69
N ASN A 42 -13.14 -7.59 -13.08
CA ASN A 42 -13.20 -6.37 -12.29
C ASN A 42 -14.13 -6.52 -11.07
N LYS A 43 -13.54 -6.73 -9.89
CA LYS A 43 -14.25 -6.82 -8.59
C LYS A 43 -15.18 -5.63 -8.35
N TYR A 44 -14.79 -4.42 -8.73
CA TYR A 44 -15.61 -3.23 -8.51
C TYR A 44 -16.82 -3.19 -9.43
N LEU A 45 -16.65 -3.57 -10.71
CA LEU A 45 -17.76 -3.66 -11.66
C LEU A 45 -18.80 -4.69 -11.20
N THR A 46 -18.35 -5.88 -10.80
CA THR A 46 -19.26 -6.94 -10.28
C THR A 46 -20.00 -6.49 -9.01
N MET A 47 -19.34 -5.72 -8.14
CA MET A 47 -19.97 -5.16 -6.93
C MET A 47 -21.06 -4.14 -7.28
N ILE A 48 -20.79 -3.23 -8.21
CA ILE A 48 -21.77 -2.22 -8.68
C ILE A 48 -22.97 -2.89 -9.34
N LEU A 49 -22.73 -3.89 -10.20
CA LEU A 49 -23.81 -4.63 -10.86
C LEU A 49 -24.68 -5.40 -9.87
N ARG A 50 -24.09 -5.97 -8.81
CA ARG A 50 -24.82 -6.62 -7.72
C ARG A 50 -25.63 -5.63 -6.88
N ALA A 51 -25.10 -4.44 -6.60
CA ALA A 51 -25.80 -3.42 -5.81
C ALA A 51 -27.01 -2.81 -6.55
N LYS A 52 -27.03 -2.89 -7.89
CA LYS A 52 -28.16 -2.44 -8.72
C LYS A 52 -29.27 -3.48 -8.91
N LYS A 53 -29.06 -4.72 -8.47
CA LYS A 53 -30.03 -5.81 -8.59
C LYS A 53 -30.85 -5.92 -7.33
#